data_AF-A0A3A4P3W3-F1
#
_entry.id   AF-A0A3A4P3W3-F1
#
_cell.length_a   1.000
_cell.length_b   1.000
_cell.length_c   1.000
_cell.angle_alpha   90.00
_cell.angle_beta   90.00
_cell.angle_gamma   90.00
#
_symmetry.space_group_name_H-M   'P 1'
#
loop_
_entity.id
_entity.type
_entity.pdbx_description
1 polymer ?
#
loop_
_entity_poly.entity_id
_entity_poly.type
_entity_poly.pdbx_seq_one_letter_code
_entity_poly.pdbx_strand_id
1 'polypeptide(L)'
;MDELELMEKNPARKLKMYPVDKKLKYIPPDAHLALVEIHATGHQRRLIIFMRETGARISEAMRAGNNNIDKDRKLVTLYTRKKRPTSPPGGSTQLKPSWVLKRTTI
;
A
#
# COMPACT_ATOMS: atom_id res chain seq x y z
N MET A 1 28.01 -33.59 18.13
CA MET A 1 27.70 -32.16 18.28
C MET A 1 27.88 -31.57 16.89
N ASP A 2 26.77 -31.29 16.21
CA ASP A 2 26.79 -30.81 14.83
C ASP A 2 27.11 -29.32 14.81
N GLU A 3 28.32 -29.00 14.36
CA GLU A 3 28.74 -27.64 14.07
C GLU A 3 27.97 -27.12 12.85
N LEU A 4 27.08 -26.15 13.07
CA LEU A 4 26.49 -25.36 12.00
C LEU A 4 27.58 -24.49 11.39
N GLU A 5 28.30 -25.05 10.43
CA GLU A 5 29.31 -24.38 9.62
C GLU A 5 28.71 -23.11 9.00
N LEU A 6 29.11 -21.95 9.51
CA LEU A 6 28.65 -20.65 9.04
C LEU A 6 29.20 -20.44 7.63
N MET A 7 28.36 -20.63 6.60
CA MET A 7 28.77 -20.41 5.20
C MET A 7 29.29 -18.98 5.01
N GLU A 8 30.62 -18.83 4.86
CA GLU A 8 31.31 -17.54 4.64
C GLU A 8 30.89 -16.82 3.35
N LYS A 9 30.30 -17.54 2.39
CA LYS A 9 29.96 -17.02 1.06
C LYS A 9 28.51 -17.31 0.73
N ASN A 10 27.77 -16.26 0.35
CA ASN A 10 26.38 -16.37 -0.09
C ASN A 10 26.25 -17.40 -1.24
N PRO A 11 25.60 -18.56 -1.01
CA PRO A 11 25.48 -19.62 -2.01
C PRO A 11 24.63 -19.18 -3.22
N ALA A 12 23.74 -18.20 -3.04
CA ALA A 12 22.92 -17.64 -4.10
C ALA A 12 23.69 -16.66 -5.02
N ARG A 13 24.95 -16.32 -4.73
CA ARG A 13 25.73 -15.34 -5.50
C ARG A 13 25.96 -15.76 -6.96
N LYS A 14 25.93 -17.06 -7.26
CA LYS A 14 26.08 -17.60 -8.62
C LYS A 14 24.74 -17.81 -9.35
N LEU A 15 23.61 -17.59 -8.68
CA LEU A 15 22.30 -17.68 -9.33
C LEU A 15 22.14 -16.48 -10.25
N LYS A 16 22.09 -16.74 -11.56
CA LYS A 16 21.65 -15.73 -12.53
C LYS A 16 20.19 -15.43 -12.24
N MET A 17 19.85 -14.16 -12.07
CA MET A 17 18.44 -13.76 -12.06
C MET A 17 17.81 -14.21 -13.37
N TYR A 18 16.83 -15.09 -13.28
CA TYR A 18 16.04 -15.45 -14.46
C TYR A 18 15.31 -14.21 -14.96
N PRO A 19 15.25 -13.99 -16.28
CA PRO A 19 14.44 -12.92 -16.83
C PRO A 19 12.99 -13.17 -16.39
N VAL A 20 12.47 -12.25 -15.59
CA VAL A 20 11.05 -12.23 -15.27
C VAL A 20 10.39 -11.44 -16.37
N ASP A 21 9.65 -12.13 -17.24
CA ASP A 21 8.78 -11.48 -18.23
C ASP A 21 7.63 -10.78 -17.48
N LYS A 22 7.89 -9.55 -17.08
CA LYS A 22 6.89 -8.70 -16.42
C LYS A 22 5.89 -8.23 -17.47
N LYS A 23 4.87 -9.06 -17.71
CA LYS A 23 3.70 -8.64 -18.48
C LYS A 23 2.99 -7.52 -17.74
N LEU A 24 2.62 -6.46 -18.45
CA LEU A 24 1.82 -5.39 -17.86
C LEU A 24 0.49 -5.97 -17.39
N LYS A 25 0.10 -5.68 -16.15
CA LYS A 25 -1.21 -6.10 -15.65
C LYS A 25 -2.29 -5.28 -16.35
N TYR A 26 -3.41 -5.94 -16.65
CA TYR A 26 -4.59 -5.28 -17.18
C TYR A 26 -5.07 -4.18 -16.22
N ILE A 27 -5.32 -2.99 -16.76
CA ILE A 27 -5.91 -1.86 -16.04
C ILE A 27 -7.33 -1.70 -16.60
N PRO A 28 -8.38 -1.93 -15.79
CA PRO A 28 -9.75 -1.84 -16.28
C PRO A 28 -10.12 -0.39 -16.62
N PRO A 29 -10.84 -0.16 -17.74
CA PRO A 29 -11.45 1.13 -18.03
C PRO A 29 -12.69 1.35 -17.16
N ASP A 30 -13.13 2.60 -17.04
CA ASP A 30 -14.27 3.00 -16.20
C ASP A 30 -15.56 2.26 -16.53
N ALA A 31 -15.80 1.95 -17.81
CA ALA A 31 -16.97 1.17 -18.23
C ALA A 31 -17.00 -0.23 -17.58
N HIS A 32 -15.85 -0.88 -17.42
CA HIS A 32 -15.78 -2.19 -16.78
C HIS A 32 -16.00 -2.07 -15.27
N LEU A 33 -15.52 -1.00 -14.64
CA LEU A 33 -15.78 -0.74 -13.22
C LEU A 33 -17.28 -0.54 -12.95
N ALA A 34 -17.97 0.22 -13.81
CA ALA A 34 -19.41 0.44 -13.70
C ALA A 34 -20.21 -0.87 -13.78
N LEU A 35 -19.84 -1.78 -14.68
CA LEU A 35 -20.47 -3.10 -14.77
C LEU A 35 -20.27 -3.91 -13.48
N VAL A 36 -19.08 -3.88 -12.89
CA VAL A 36 -18.80 -4.57 -11.62
C VAL A 36 -19.62 -3.95 -10.47
N GLU A 37 -19.75 -2.63 -10.43
CA GLU A 37 -20.56 -1.95 -9.40
C GLU A 37 -22.05 -2.32 -9.45
N ILE A 38 -22.61 -2.55 -10.65
CA ILE A 38 -24.01 -2.95 -10.84
C ILE A 38 -24.28 -4.34 -10.25
N HIS A 39 -23.33 -5.27 -10.42
CA HIS A 39 -23.46 -6.64 -9.92
C HIS A 39 -22.98 -6.81 -8.48
N ALA A 40 -22.35 -5.79 -7.89
CA ALA A 40 -21.83 -5.84 -6.53
C ALA A 40 -22.93 -5.70 -5.48
N THR A 41 -22.83 -6.47 -4.40
CA THR A 41 -23.64 -6.25 -3.20
C THR A 41 -23.35 -4.89 -2.57
N GLY A 42 -24.27 -4.35 -1.76
CA GLY A 42 -24.12 -3.01 -1.18
C GLY A 42 -22.81 -2.80 -0.39
N HIS A 43 -22.29 -3.83 0.27
CA HIS A 43 -20.99 -3.77 0.95
C HIS A 43 -19.81 -3.76 -0.04
N GLN A 44 -19.85 -4.63 -1.05
CA GLN A 44 -18.82 -4.70 -2.08
C GLN A 44 -18.75 -3.38 -2.88
N ARG A 45 -19.90 -2.81 -3.22
CA ARG A 45 -19.96 -1.53 -3.93
C ARG A 45 -19.30 -0.40 -3.14
N ARG A 46 -19.58 -0.30 -1.83
CA ARG A 46 -18.91 0.68 -0.96
C ARG A 46 -17.40 0.47 -0.90
N LEU A 47 -16.95 -0.78 -0.84
CA LEU A 47 -15.52 -1.10 -0.85
C LEU A 47 -14.85 -0.69 -2.17
N ILE A 48 -15.49 -1.00 -3.31
CA ILE A 48 -14.98 -0.63 -4.64
C ILE A 48 -14.86 0.88 -4.78
N ILE A 49 -15.90 1.62 -4.40
CA ILE A 49 -15.90 3.10 -4.42
C ILE A 49 -14.79 3.62 -3.49
N PHE A 50 -14.71 3.11 -2.26
CA PHE A 50 -13.68 3.53 -1.32
C PHE A 50 -12.27 3.31 -1.88
N MET A 51 -11.99 2.15 -2.48
CA MET A 51 -10.70 1.85 -3.09
C MET A 51 -10.41 2.72 -4.31
N ARG A 52 -11.42 3.02 -5.13
CA ARG A 52 -11.30 3.89 -6.31
C ARG A 52 -10.92 5.31 -5.91
N GLU A 53 -11.60 5.88 -4.92
CA GLU A 53 -11.40 7.27 -4.49
C GLU A 53 -10.14 7.47 -3.64
N THR A 54 -9.76 6.47 -2.83
CA THR A 54 -8.62 6.60 -1.90
C THR A 54 -7.33 5.97 -2.41
N GLY A 55 -7.38 5.12 -3.43
CA GLY A 55 -6.24 4.32 -3.88
C GLY A 55 -5.73 3.32 -2.83
N ALA A 56 -6.53 3.01 -1.80
CA ALA A 56 -6.14 2.11 -0.73
C ALA A 56 -5.86 0.69 -1.24
N ARG A 57 -4.90 0.00 -0.62
CA ARG A 57 -4.79 -1.45 -0.81
C ARG A 57 -6.03 -2.12 -0.22
N ILE A 58 -6.46 -3.23 -0.81
CA ILE A 58 -7.64 -3.96 -0.34
C ILE A 58 -7.58 -4.31 1.15
N SER A 59 -6.39 -4.66 1.65
CA SER A 59 -6.17 -5.00 3.06
C SER A 59 -6.25 -3.79 4.00
N GLU A 60 -5.95 -2.59 3.52
CA GLU A 60 -6.09 -1.33 4.25
C GLU A 60 -7.56 -0.90 4.28
N ALA A 61 -8.24 -0.98 3.13
CA ALA A 61 -9.66 -0.67 2.99
C ALA A 61 -10.55 -1.55 3.87
N MET A 62 -10.28 -2.86 3.92
CA MET A 62 -11.04 -3.80 4.77
C MET A 62 -10.87 -3.56 6.28
N ARG A 63 -9.82 -2.84 6.69
CA ARG A 63 -9.54 -2.52 8.10
C ARG A 63 -9.94 -1.11 8.47
N ALA A 64 -10.29 -0.27 7.50
CA ALA A 64 -10.69 1.10 7.75
C ALA A 64 -12.00 1.09 8.53
N GLY A 65 -11.95 1.65 9.74
CA GLY A 65 -13.11 1.84 10.61
C GLY A 65 -13.51 3.31 10.71
N ASN A 66 -14.58 3.59 11.44
CA ASN A 66 -15.07 4.95 11.63
C ASN A 66 -14.02 5.86 12.31
N ASN A 67 -13.16 5.29 13.17
CA ASN A 67 -12.08 6.01 13.85
C ASN A 67 -10.95 6.48 12.91
N ASN A 68 -10.96 6.03 11.66
CA ASN A 68 -9.98 6.42 10.64
C ASN A 68 -10.45 7.58 9.76
N ILE A 69 -11.69 8.01 9.92
CA ILE A 69 -12.33 9.00 9.06
C ILE A 69 -12.48 10.30 9.83
N ASP A 70 -11.71 11.30 9.43
CA ASP A 70 -11.87 12.68 9.88
C ASP A 70 -12.87 13.36 8.95
N LYS A 71 -14.12 13.47 9.40
CA LYS A 71 -15.22 14.05 8.62
C LYS A 71 -15.08 15.55 8.43
N ASP A 72 -14.46 16.24 9.39
CA ASP A 72 -14.30 17.69 9.36
C ASP A 72 -13.24 18.09 8.34
N ARG A 73 -12.12 17.35 8.32
CA ARG A 73 -11.02 17.57 7.37
C ARG A 73 -11.17 16.80 6.07
N LYS A 74 -12.18 15.93 5.96
CA LYS A 74 -12.41 15.02 4.83
C LYS A 74 -11.18 14.14 4.54
N LEU A 75 -10.53 13.66 5.59
CA LEU A 75 -9.31 12.84 5.50
C LEU A 75 -9.58 11.41 5.96
N VAL A 76 -8.92 10.46 5.30
CA VAL A 76 -8.94 9.05 5.68
C VAL A 76 -7.53 8.60 6.04
N THR A 77 -7.36 8.08 7.26
CA THR A 77 -6.08 7.59 7.74
C THR A 77 -5.99 6.07 7.57
N LEU A 78 -5.21 5.63 6.59
CA LEU A 78 -4.97 4.22 6.29
C LEU A 78 -3.74 3.70 7.04
N TYR A 79 -3.92 2.64 7.83
CA TYR A 79 -2.82 2.00 8.55
C TYR A 79 -2.35 0.74 7.84
N THR A 80 -1.04 0.64 7.61
CA THR A 80 -0.42 -0.59 7.12
C THR A 80 0.08 -1.45 8.29
N ARG A 81 0.26 -2.76 8.06
CA ARG A 81 0.83 -3.67 9.07
C ARG A 81 2.28 -3.31 9.44
N LYS A 82 3.02 -2.61 8.58
CA LYS A 82 4.43 -2.26 8.85
C LYS A 82 4.49 -1.00 9.72
N LYS A 83 4.34 -1.22 11.03
CA LYS A 83 4.40 -0.26 12.16
C LYS A 83 3.34 0.85 12.15
N ARG A 84 2.50 0.83 13.20
CA ARG A 84 2.05 2.07 13.83
C ARG A 84 3.30 2.67 14.49
N PRO A 85 3.77 3.88 14.15
CA PRO A 85 4.85 4.48 14.92
C PRO A 85 4.34 4.60 16.36
N THR A 86 4.97 3.86 17.27
CA THR A 86 4.83 3.99 18.72
C THR A 86 5.48 5.31 19.13
N SER A 87 4.89 6.42 18.72
CA SER A 87 5.22 7.74 19.24
C SER A 87 4.04 8.19 20.09
N PRO A 88 4.23 8.44 21.39
CA PRO A 88 3.17 8.97 22.24
C PRO A 88 2.70 10.33 21.69
N PRO A 89 1.43 10.71 21.92
CA PRO A 89 0.93 12.02 21.52
C PRO A 89 1.63 13.07 22.40
N GLY A 90 2.70 13.67 21.89
CA GLY A 90 3.45 14.70 22.63
C GLY A 90 4.94 14.83 22.27
N GLY A 91 5.51 13.95 21.44
CA GLY A 91 6.89 14.09 20.96
C GLY A 91 6.94 14.74 19.59
N SER A 92 7.45 15.98 19.50
CA SER A 92 7.77 16.67 18.24
C SER A 92 8.89 15.94 17.49
N THR A 93 8.58 14.88 16.77
CA THR A 93 9.50 14.34 15.76
C THR A 93 9.35 15.22 14.53
N GLN A 94 10.24 16.21 14.41
CA GLN A 94 10.49 16.88 13.14
C GLN A 94 10.77 15.82 12.07
N LEU A 95 9.78 15.58 11.21
CA LEU A 95 9.98 14.88 9.96
C LEU A 95 10.90 15.76 9.12
N LYS A 96 12.18 15.38 8.99
CA LYS A 96 13.07 16.01 8.00
C LYS A 96 12.44 15.80 6.62
N PRO A 97 12.16 16.86 5.84
CA PRO A 97 11.62 16.71 4.51
C PRO A 97 12.78 16.35 3.57
N SER A 98 13.17 15.08 3.52
CA SER A 98 13.68 14.55 2.25
C SER A 98 12.45 14.29 1.38
N TRP A 99 12.54 14.53 0.08
CA TRP A 99 11.41 14.56 -0.87
C TRP A 99 10.62 15.88 -0.89
N VAL A 100 11.32 17.02 -0.92
CA VAL A 100 10.83 18.15 -1.73
C VAL A 100 10.98 17.71 -3.19
N LEU A 101 9.86 17.32 -3.79
CA LEU A 101 9.73 17.05 -5.22
C LEU A 101 10.14 18.34 -5.96
N LYS A 102 11.36 18.39 -6.51
CA LYS A 102 11.72 19.46 -7.43
C LYS A 102 10.83 19.31 -8.66
N ARG A 103 9.86 20.21 -8.81
CA ARG A 103 9.15 20.40 -10.08
C ARG A 103 10.19 20.88 -11.09
N THR A 104 10.65 19.99 -11.95
CA THR A 104 11.35 20.38 -13.18
C THR A 104 10.26 20.87 -14.14
N THR A 105 10.15 22.18 -14.28
CA THR A 105 9.49 22.79 -15.44
C THR A 105 10.41 22.61 -16.64
N ILE A 106 9.79 22.31 -17.80
CA ILE A 106 10.42 22.11 -19.11
C ILE A 106 11.15 23.38 -19.55
#